data_AF-A0A382KHM1-F1
#
_entry.id   AF-A0A382KHM1-F1
#
_cell.length_a   1.000
_cell.length_b   1.000
_cell.length_c   1.000
_cell.angle_alpha   90.00
_cell.angle_beta   90.00
_cell.angle_gamma   90.00
#
_symmetry.space_group_name_H-M   'P 1'
#
loop_
_entity.id
_entity.type
_entity.pdbx_description
1 polymer ?
#
loop_
_entity_poly.entity_id
_entity_poly.type
_entity_poly.pdbx_seq_one_letter_code
_entity_poly.pdbx_strand_id
1 'polypeptide(L)'
;ILRNPIDRAYSEYQDWAGRESNSPSFETVVENELNIQRKYPSLITEENFKVFNQKNSHLLKGVYVDQLKIWRGLFPKEQIFTLSTENLNSEPTVELKSVFQYLNLPDYTIKNPQHKKQKKYVPMNPQTRKLLIEFFKPHNERLFKFIGKKF
;
A
#
# COMPACT_ATOMS: atom_id res chain seq x y z
N ILE A 1 4.98 5.51 -3.53
CA ILE A 1 4.56 5.85 -2.15
C ILE A 1 3.87 4.65 -1.56
N LEU A 2 4.30 4.18 -0.40
CA LEU A 2 3.69 3.08 0.34
C LEU A 2 2.85 3.66 1.48
N ARG A 3 1.81 2.96 1.91
CA ARG A 3 0.94 3.32 3.03
C ARG A 3 0.80 2.09 3.90
N ASN A 4 0.41 2.22 5.17
CA ASN A 4 -0.04 1.08 5.96
C ASN A 4 -1.03 0.25 5.12
N PRO A 5 -0.70 -1.01 4.79
CA PRO A 5 -1.47 -1.78 3.81
C PRO A 5 -2.89 -2.09 4.28
N ILE A 6 -3.11 -2.12 5.60
CA ILE A 6 -4.43 -2.30 6.24
C ILE A 6 -5.30 -1.07 5.97
N ASP A 7 -4.76 0.12 6.28
CA ASP A 7 -5.50 1.38 6.11
C ASP A 7 -5.69 1.71 4.64
N ARG A 8 -4.73 1.33 3.79
CA ARG A 8 -4.83 1.42 2.33
C ARG A 8 -5.97 0.54 1.79
N ALA A 9 -6.03 -0.73 2.19
CA ALA A 9 -7.08 -1.66 1.78
C ALA A 9 -8.46 -1.19 2.22
N TYR A 10 -8.58 -0.72 3.47
CA TYR A 10 -9.85 -0.23 4.00
C TYR A 10 -10.32 1.06 3.32
N SER A 11 -9.40 1.99 3.09
CA SER A 11 -9.69 3.22 2.36
C SER A 11 -10.16 2.94 0.93
N GLU A 12 -9.54 1.98 0.24
CA GLU A 12 -9.96 1.56 -1.10
C GLU A 12 -11.34 0.90 -1.08
N TYR A 13 -11.60 0.01 -0.10
CA TYR A 13 -12.91 -0.61 0.09
C TYR A 13 -13.99 0.44 0.31
N GLN A 14 -13.78 1.41 1.18
CA GLN A 14 -14.76 2.47 1.45
C GLN A 14 -15.05 3.33 0.22
N ASP A 15 -14.03 3.63 -0.58
CA ASP A 15 -14.20 4.35 -1.84
C ASP A 15 -14.93 3.51 -2.90
N TRP A 16 -14.74 2.19 -2.92
CA TRP A 16 -15.47 1.27 -3.79
C TRP A 16 -16.92 1.07 -3.32
N ALA A 17 -17.12 0.65 -2.07
CA ALA A 17 -18.41 0.40 -1.45
C ALA A 17 -19.36 1.60 -1.52
N GLY A 18 -18.84 2.82 -1.35
CA GLY A 18 -19.64 4.04 -1.50
C GLY A 18 -20.14 4.33 -2.92
N ARG A 19 -19.70 3.58 -3.93
CA ARG A 19 -20.15 3.67 -5.33
C ARG A 19 -21.05 2.51 -5.75
N GLU A 20 -21.20 1.49 -4.90
CA GLU A 20 -21.94 0.27 -5.21
C GLU A 20 -23.24 0.20 -4.40
N SER A 21 -24.35 -0.17 -5.03
CA SER A 21 -25.66 -0.19 -4.35
C SER A 21 -25.78 -1.31 -3.30
N ASN A 22 -25.05 -2.42 -3.47
CA ASN A 22 -25.11 -3.60 -2.60
C ASN A 22 -23.71 -4.18 -2.35
N SER A 23 -22.80 -3.36 -1.84
CA SER A 23 -21.45 -3.84 -1.51
C SER A 23 -21.49 -4.82 -0.32
N PRO A 24 -20.74 -5.94 -0.37
CA PRO A 24 -20.51 -6.79 0.80
C PRO A 24 -19.74 -6.02 1.88
N SER A 25 -19.78 -6.50 3.12
CA SER A 25 -18.98 -5.93 4.22
C SER A 25 -17.48 -6.06 3.94
N PHE A 26 -16.66 -5.23 4.59
CA PHE A 26 -15.21 -5.31 4.46
C PHE A 26 -14.71 -6.68 4.95
N GLU A 27 -15.31 -7.22 6.00
CA GLU A 27 -15.03 -8.56 6.54
C GLU A 27 -15.21 -9.64 5.48
N THR A 28 -16.32 -9.62 4.75
CA THR A 28 -16.60 -10.58 3.66
C THR A 28 -15.58 -10.43 2.53
N VAL A 29 -15.19 -9.20 2.16
CA VAL A 29 -14.14 -8.97 1.15
C VAL A 29 -12.80 -9.55 1.60
N VAL A 30 -12.40 -9.28 2.85
CA VAL A 30 -11.16 -9.78 3.46
C VAL A 30 -11.15 -11.31 3.48
N GLU A 31 -12.22 -11.95 3.96
CA GLU A 31 -12.31 -13.40 4.03
C GLU A 31 -12.17 -14.06 2.66
N ASN A 32 -12.87 -13.51 1.65
CA ASN A 32 -12.79 -14.00 0.28
C ASN A 32 -11.36 -13.90 -0.29
N GLU A 33 -10.69 -12.76 -0.13
CA GLU A 33 -9.32 -12.58 -0.62
C GLU A 33 -8.32 -13.48 0.12
N LEU A 34 -8.47 -13.65 1.44
CA LEU A 34 -7.62 -14.57 2.22
C LEU A 34 -7.80 -16.02 1.77
N ASN A 35 -9.03 -16.45 1.46
CA ASN A 35 -9.30 -17.79 0.95
C ASN A 35 -8.66 -18.03 -0.43
N ILE A 36 -8.70 -17.03 -1.32
CA ILE A 36 -8.01 -17.08 -2.61
C ILE A 36 -6.49 -17.19 -2.41
N GLN A 37 -5.91 -16.36 -1.53
CA GLN A 37 -4.48 -16.38 -1.23
C GLN A 37 -4.00 -17.71 -0.62
N ARG A 38 -4.81 -18.35 0.23
CA ARG A 38 -4.50 -19.69 0.77
C ARG A 38 -4.42 -20.75 -0.33
N LYS A 39 -5.30 -20.64 -1.34
CA LYS A 39 -5.32 -21.57 -2.48
C LYS A 39 -4.16 -21.36 -3.46
N TYR A 40 -3.63 -20.14 -3.53
CA TYR A 40 -2.60 -19.76 -4.48
C TYR A 40 -1.54 -18.88 -3.79
N PRO A 41 -0.45 -19.45 -3.21
CA PRO A 41 0.49 -18.68 -2.37
C PRO A 41 1.31 -17.62 -3.12
N SER A 42 1.63 -17.88 -4.39
CA SER A 42 2.43 -17.00 -5.26
C SER A 42 1.52 -16.24 -6.22
N LEU A 43 0.77 -15.27 -5.69
CA LEU A 43 -0.21 -14.52 -6.48
C LEU A 43 0.37 -13.48 -7.41
N ILE A 44 1.52 -12.88 -7.12
CA ILE A 44 2.02 -11.76 -7.92
C ILE A 44 3.29 -12.19 -8.68
N THR A 45 3.16 -12.32 -9.99
CA THR A 45 4.23 -12.55 -10.97
C THR A 45 4.14 -11.48 -12.06
N GLU A 46 5.17 -11.38 -12.89
CA GLU A 46 5.15 -10.48 -14.04
C GLU A 46 4.00 -10.82 -15.02
N GLU A 47 3.82 -12.11 -15.31
CA GLU A 47 2.80 -12.62 -16.24
C GLU A 47 1.37 -12.32 -15.78
N ASN A 48 1.13 -12.37 -14.47
CA ASN A 48 -0.20 -12.25 -13.91
C ASN A 48 -0.49 -10.88 -13.29
N PHE A 49 0.47 -9.94 -13.32
CA PHE A 49 0.39 -8.64 -12.64
C PHE A 49 -0.91 -7.88 -12.93
N LYS A 50 -1.36 -7.90 -14.20
CA LYS A 50 -2.63 -7.26 -14.62
C LYS A 50 -3.87 -7.89 -13.98
N VAL A 51 -3.85 -9.19 -13.73
CA VAL A 51 -4.96 -9.93 -13.13
C VAL A 51 -5.09 -9.57 -11.65
N PHE A 52 -3.97 -9.41 -10.95
CA PHE A 52 -3.98 -9.12 -9.50
C PHE A 52 -4.13 -7.64 -9.17
N ASN A 53 -3.82 -6.75 -10.11
CA ASN A 53 -4.09 -5.31 -9.94
C ASN A 53 -5.53 -4.91 -10.31
N GLN A 54 -6.47 -5.85 -10.34
CA GLN A 54 -7.88 -5.58 -10.65
C GLN A 54 -8.60 -4.79 -9.55
N LYS A 55 -9.75 -4.23 -9.91
CA LYS A 55 -10.57 -3.37 -9.03
C LYS A 55 -10.93 -4.04 -7.69
N ASN A 56 -11.03 -5.36 -7.66
CA ASN A 56 -11.51 -6.10 -6.49
C ASN A 56 -10.40 -6.67 -5.60
N SER A 57 -9.11 -6.42 -5.88
CA SER A 57 -8.03 -6.86 -5.00
C SER A 57 -7.59 -5.76 -4.05
N HIS A 58 -8.04 -5.84 -2.80
CA HIS A 58 -7.78 -4.89 -1.73
C HIS A 58 -6.59 -5.35 -0.87
N LEU A 59 -6.37 -6.65 -0.68
CA LEU A 59 -5.27 -7.11 0.15
C LEU A 59 -3.97 -7.24 -0.63
N LEU A 60 -4.02 -7.83 -1.82
CA LEU A 60 -2.80 -8.14 -2.59
C LEU A 60 -2.08 -6.90 -3.09
N LYS A 61 -2.82 -5.83 -3.42
CA LYS A 61 -2.22 -4.52 -3.70
C LYS A 61 -1.41 -3.97 -2.53
N GLY A 62 -1.73 -4.38 -1.29
CA GLY A 62 -0.96 -4.07 -0.09
C GLY A 62 0.29 -4.93 0.09
N VAL A 63 0.45 -6.02 -0.67
CA VAL A 63 1.68 -6.84 -0.70
C VAL A 63 2.70 -6.18 -1.61
N TYR A 64 3.33 -5.12 -1.10
CA TYR A 64 4.21 -4.26 -1.89
C TYR A 64 5.48 -4.94 -2.38
N VAL A 65 6.07 -5.83 -1.56
CA VAL A 65 7.38 -6.43 -1.85
C VAL A 65 7.38 -7.24 -3.15
N ASP A 66 6.29 -7.95 -3.44
CA ASP A 66 6.22 -8.81 -4.63
C ASP A 66 6.03 -7.99 -5.89
N GLN A 67 5.30 -6.87 -5.80
CA GLN A 67 5.19 -5.90 -6.89
C GLN A 67 6.54 -5.21 -7.14
N LEU A 68 7.23 -4.76 -6.09
CA LEU A 68 8.53 -4.08 -6.20
C LEU A 68 9.63 -4.98 -6.75
N LYS A 69 9.56 -6.30 -6.54
CA LYS A 69 10.48 -7.27 -7.15
C LYS A 69 10.40 -7.27 -8.67
N ILE A 70 9.20 -7.15 -9.25
CA ILE A 70 9.01 -7.03 -10.70
C ILE A 70 9.73 -5.78 -11.20
N TRP A 71 9.48 -4.62 -10.57
CA TRP A 71 10.15 -3.37 -10.93
C TRP A 71 11.66 -3.44 -10.78
N ARG A 72 12.18 -4.10 -9.74
CA ARG A 72 13.63 -4.28 -9.53
C ARG A 72 14.29 -5.25 -10.51
N GLY A 73 13.52 -6.09 -11.19
CA GLY A 73 14.00 -6.88 -12.32
C GLY A 73 14.19 -6.06 -13.59
N LEU A 74 13.49 -4.92 -13.71
CA LEU A 74 13.53 -4.03 -14.87
C LEU A 74 14.39 -2.78 -14.65
N PHE A 75 14.48 -2.31 -13.41
CA PHE A 75 15.20 -1.09 -13.04
C PHE A 75 16.19 -1.31 -11.89
N PRO A 76 17.37 -0.68 -11.93
CA PRO A 76 18.31 -0.66 -10.81
C PRO A 76 17.69 0.02 -9.58
N LYS A 77 18.29 -0.22 -8.40
CA LYS A 77 17.67 0.12 -7.10
C LYS A 77 17.57 1.63 -6.97
N GLU A 78 18.59 2.28 -7.47
CA GLU A 78 18.86 3.70 -7.46
C GLU A 78 17.82 4.46 -8.31
N GLN A 79 17.10 3.78 -9.21
CA GLN A 79 16.00 4.35 -10.00
C GLN A 79 14.61 4.08 -9.40
N ILE A 80 14.53 3.52 -8.18
CA ILE A 80 13.27 3.28 -7.47
C ILE A 80 13.32 3.95 -6.09
N PHE A 81 12.61 5.06 -5.97
CA PHE A 81 12.44 5.74 -4.68
C PHE A 81 11.18 5.26 -3.95
N THR A 82 11.33 4.95 -2.66
CA THR A 82 10.21 4.56 -1.79
C THR A 82 10.09 5.55 -0.64
N LEU A 83 8.86 6.00 -0.39
CA LEU A 83 8.46 6.83 0.75
C LEU A 83 7.19 6.27 1.38
N SER A 84 6.99 6.54 2.67
CA SER A 84 5.78 6.19 3.40
C SER A 84 4.83 7.39 3.44
N THR A 85 3.53 7.11 3.35
CA THR A 85 2.48 8.11 3.54
C THR A 85 2.44 8.59 5.00
N GLU A 86 2.74 7.71 5.95
CA GLU A 86 2.83 8.02 7.37
C GLU A 86 3.93 9.04 7.63
N ASN A 87 5.15 8.81 7.14
CA ASN A 87 6.23 9.80 7.24
C ASN A 87 5.91 11.09 6.48
N LEU A 88 5.32 10.99 5.28
CA LEU A 88 4.93 12.16 4.51
C LEU A 88 3.88 13.00 5.26
N ASN A 89 3.08 12.37 6.12
CA ASN A 89 2.11 13.06 6.96
C ASN A 89 2.73 13.66 8.23
N SER A 90 3.65 12.95 8.88
CA SER A 90 4.29 13.44 10.13
C SER A 90 5.38 14.48 9.85
N GLU A 91 6.16 14.31 8.80
CA GLU A 91 7.32 15.12 8.45
C GLU A 91 7.34 15.50 6.95
N PRO A 92 6.31 16.19 6.44
CA PRO A 92 6.16 16.47 5.01
C PRO A 92 7.34 17.21 4.41
N THR A 93 7.91 18.18 5.13
CA THR A 93 9.06 18.96 4.64
C THR A 93 10.30 18.09 4.45
N VAL A 94 10.57 17.14 5.36
CA VAL A 94 11.72 16.24 5.30
C VAL A 94 11.56 15.26 4.14
N GLU A 95 10.41 14.60 4.06
CA GLU A 95 10.13 13.63 3.00
C GLU A 95 10.11 14.30 1.61
N LEU A 96 9.50 15.48 1.47
CA LEU A 96 9.51 16.21 0.20
C LEU A 96 10.93 16.67 -0.20
N LYS A 97 11.77 17.09 0.76
CA LYS A 97 13.17 17.40 0.48
C LYS A 97 13.92 16.18 -0.07
N SER A 98 13.69 15.00 0.50
CA SER A 98 14.30 13.76 0.00
C SER A 98 13.86 13.41 -1.43
N VAL A 99 12.61 13.71 -1.81
CA VAL A 99 12.12 13.56 -3.19
C VAL A 99 12.85 14.51 -4.13
N PHE A 100 13.08 15.76 -3.73
CA PHE A 100 13.82 16.74 -4.54
C PHE A 100 15.26 16.29 -4.78
N GLN A 101 15.93 15.81 -3.73
CA GLN A 101 17.28 15.26 -3.83
C GLN A 101 17.33 14.04 -4.75
N TYR A 102 16.38 13.10 -4.61
CA TYR A 102 16.28 11.93 -5.46
C TYR A 102 16.10 12.28 -6.94
N LEU A 103 15.28 13.29 -7.23
CA LEU A 103 15.03 13.79 -8.59
C LEU A 103 16.14 14.71 -9.12
N ASN A 104 17.20 14.94 -8.35
CA ASN A 104 18.28 15.90 -8.65
C ASN A 104 17.75 17.31 -8.97
N LEU A 105 16.75 17.77 -8.20
CA LEU A 105 16.19 19.10 -8.30
C LEU A 105 16.93 20.09 -7.38
N PRO A 106 16.90 21.40 -7.68
CA PRO A 106 17.44 22.43 -6.77
C PRO A 106 16.82 22.35 -5.37
N ASP A 107 17.60 22.68 -4.34
CA ASP A 107 17.08 22.69 -2.96
C ASP A 107 15.95 23.71 -2.82
N TYR A 108 14.76 23.21 -2.50
CA TYR A 108 13.56 24.01 -2.33
C TYR A 108 12.69 23.43 -1.23
N THR A 109 12.29 24.29 -0.30
CA THR A 109 11.37 23.92 0.77
C THR A 109 9.95 24.32 0.40
N ILE A 110 9.08 23.32 0.20
CA ILE A 110 7.66 23.55 -0.05
C ILE A 110 7.05 24.24 1.17
N LYS A 111 6.49 25.43 0.94
CA LYS A 111 5.77 26.19 1.95
C LYS A 111 4.34 25.65 2.08
N ASN A 112 3.88 25.45 3.31
CA ASN A 112 2.50 25.05 3.65
C ASN A 112 2.00 23.78 2.92
N PRO A 113 2.65 22.61 3.11
CA PRO A 113 2.16 21.35 2.54
C PRO A 113 0.70 21.10 2.95
N GLN A 114 -0.15 20.78 1.97
CA GLN A 114 -1.59 20.61 2.16
C GLN A 114 -2.00 19.14 2.08
N HIS A 115 -2.73 18.66 3.08
CA HIS A 115 -3.35 17.34 3.04
C HIS A 115 -4.72 17.42 2.36
N LYS A 116 -4.76 17.07 1.07
CA LYS A 116 -6.01 17.00 0.31
C LYS A 116 -6.64 15.60 0.38
N LYS A 117 -7.96 15.52 0.18
CA LYS A 117 -8.75 14.27 0.10
C LYS A 117 -8.73 13.42 1.38
N GLN A 118 -8.86 14.04 2.54
CA GLN A 118 -9.10 13.32 3.80
C GLN A 118 -10.58 12.93 3.89
N LYS A 119 -10.89 11.67 3.58
CA LYS A 119 -12.21 11.10 3.88
C LYS A 119 -12.19 10.47 5.27
N LYS A 120 -13.23 10.75 6.04
CA LYS A 120 -13.50 10.05 7.30
C LYS A 120 -14.42 8.88 7.00
N TYR A 121 -14.06 7.71 7.50
CA TYR A 121 -14.84 6.49 7.36
C TYR A 121 -15.19 5.94 8.75
N VAL A 122 -16.23 5.12 8.83
CA VAL A 122 -16.52 4.36 10.05
C VAL A 122 -15.28 3.55 10.42
N PRO A 123 -14.89 3.47 11.71
CA PRO A 123 -13.76 2.64 12.11
C PRO A 123 -13.95 1.18 11.69
N MET A 124 -12.87 0.56 11.20
CA MET A 124 -12.84 -0.88 10.91
C MET A 124 -13.09 -1.68 12.19
N ASN A 125 -13.75 -2.83 12.07
CA ASN A 125 -13.83 -3.80 13.16
C ASN A 125 -12.43 -4.16 13.70
N PRO A 126 -12.20 -4.07 15.03
CA PRO A 126 -10.90 -4.39 15.63
C PRO A 126 -10.39 -5.80 15.37
N GLN A 127 -11.29 -6.80 15.28
CA GLN A 127 -10.91 -8.19 14.99
C GLN A 127 -10.40 -8.34 13.55
N THR A 128 -11.05 -7.67 12.60
CA THR A 128 -10.59 -7.59 11.21
C THR A 128 -9.21 -6.96 11.14
N ARG A 129 -8.97 -5.86 11.89
CA ARG A 129 -7.64 -5.24 11.95
C ARG A 129 -6.59 -6.21 12.51
N LYS A 130 -6.89 -6.92 13.60
CA LYS A 130 -5.96 -7.90 14.18
C LYS A 130 -5.61 -9.01 13.18
N LEU A 131 -6.60 -9.54 12.47
CA LEU A 131 -6.39 -10.53 11.41
C LEU A 131 -5.46 -9.99 10.30
N LEU A 132 -5.70 -8.75 9.85
CA LEU A 132 -4.90 -8.12 8.80
C LEU A 132 -3.47 -7.78 9.27
N ILE A 133 -3.26 -7.48 10.55
CA ILE A 133 -1.91 -7.32 11.12
C ILE A 133 -1.12 -8.62 10.96
N GLU A 134 -1.68 -9.75 11.37
CA GLU A 134 -1.03 -11.05 11.24
C GLU A 134 -0.78 -11.42 9.78
N PHE A 135 -1.74 -11.14 8.90
CA PHE A 135 -1.59 -11.36 7.47
C PHE A 135 -0.44 -10.54 6.86
N PHE A 136 -0.38 -9.22 7.09
CA PHE A 136 0.61 -8.36 6.46
C PHE A 136 1.99 -8.42 7.11
N LYS A 137 2.11 -8.86 8.37
CA LYS A 137 3.39 -8.92 9.10
C LYS A 137 4.54 -9.57 8.30
N PRO A 138 4.44 -10.81 7.79
CA PRO A 138 5.52 -11.42 7.03
C PRO A 138 5.82 -10.68 5.71
N HIS A 139 4.80 -10.07 5.08
CA HIS A 139 4.99 -9.29 3.86
C HIS A 139 5.72 -7.97 4.13
N ASN A 140 5.42 -7.30 5.25
CA ASN A 140 6.07 -6.07 5.68
C ASN A 140 7.52 -6.34 6.10
N GLU A 141 7.79 -7.43 6.82
CA GLU A 141 9.16 -7.83 7.16
C GLU A 141 10.01 -8.07 5.90
N ARG A 142 9.46 -8.79 4.92
CA ARG A 142 10.11 -8.97 3.61
C ARG A 142 10.33 -7.65 2.88
N LEU A 143 9.32 -6.76 2.88
CA LEU A 143 9.41 -5.44 2.29
C LEU A 143 10.55 -4.63 2.91
N PHE A 144 10.61 -4.55 4.24
CA PHE A 144 11.61 -3.75 4.94
C PHE A 144 13.03 -4.27 4.69
N LYS A 145 13.21 -5.59 4.69
CA LYS A 145 14.48 -6.21 4.29
C LYS A 145 14.84 -5.87 2.84
N PHE A 146 13.85 -5.88 1.94
CA PHE A 146 14.05 -5.62 0.52
C PHE A 146 14.43 -4.16 0.22
N ILE A 147 13.75 -3.19 0.85
CA ILE A 147 14.02 -1.76 0.66
C ILE A 147 15.17 -1.24 1.53
N GLY A 148 15.55 -1.99 2.58
CA GLY A 148 16.64 -1.65 3.49
C GLY A 148 16.27 -0.61 4.55
N LYS A 149 14.98 -0.37 4.79
CA LYS A 149 14.46 0.54 5.82
C LYS A 149 13.08 0.09 6.30
N LYS A 150 12.68 0.56 7.49
CA LYS A 150 11.35 0.31 8.07
C LYS A 150 10.44 1.52 7.90
N PHE A 151 9.14 1.26 7.89
CA PHE A 151 8.06 2.24 7.95
C PHE A 151 7.10 1.86 9.07
#